data_AF-A0A3B8YW21-F1
#
_entry.id   AF-A0A3B8YW21-F1
#
_cell.length_a   1.000
_cell.length_b   1.000
_cell.length_c   1.000
_cell.angle_alpha   90.00
_cell.angle_beta   90.00
_cell.angle_gamma   90.00
#
_symmetry.space_group_name_H-M   'P 1'
#
loop_
_entity.id
_entity.type
_entity.pdbx_description
1 polymer ?
#
loop_
_entity_poly.entity_id
_entity_poly.type
_entity_poly.pdbx_seq_one_letter_code
_entity_poly.pdbx_strand_id
1 'polypeptide(L)'
;ASRQLRDLGSFLFAFVMIWAYLGLSQLLIIWSANNPEEIPWYLVRSTGGWWWLAVFLMVFHFVIPFVVLLGRGAKSNRKILATMALWLLFCRWVELIWLVVPAWSKSGLSIHPLDIVMPVALGGIWVWWFFVGLASHPLVPLHDVSLEEASP
;
A
#
# COMPACT_ATOMS: atom_id res chain seq x y z
N ALA A 1 -12.47 -15.47 16.00
CA ALA A 1 -12.67 -15.07 14.58
C ALA A 1 -13.09 -13.61 14.38
N SER A 2 -14.28 -13.16 14.83
CA SER A 2 -14.77 -11.78 14.52
C SER A 2 -14.01 -10.65 15.22
N ARG A 3 -13.37 -10.94 16.37
CA ARG A 3 -12.49 -10.00 17.09
C ARG A 3 -11.16 -9.81 16.35
N GLN A 4 -10.44 -10.89 16.07
CA GLN A 4 -9.18 -10.86 15.29
C GLN A 4 -9.34 -10.18 13.93
N LEU A 5 -10.43 -10.43 13.20
CA LEU A 5 -10.72 -9.73 11.94
C LEU A 5 -10.89 -8.22 12.14
N ARG A 6 -11.54 -7.82 13.24
CA ARG A 6 -11.73 -6.40 13.59
C ARG A 6 -10.42 -5.72 13.98
N ASP A 7 -9.53 -6.45 14.63
CA ASP A 7 -8.19 -5.96 14.98
C ASP A 7 -7.36 -5.79 13.71
N LEU A 8 -7.38 -6.78 12.79
CA LEU A 8 -6.77 -6.68 11.46
C LEU A 8 -7.31 -5.48 10.66
N GLY A 9 -8.63 -5.27 10.63
CA GLY A 9 -9.24 -4.12 9.98
C GLY A 9 -8.83 -2.79 10.62
N SER A 10 -8.59 -2.77 11.93
CA SER A 10 -8.09 -1.59 12.63
C SER A 10 -6.62 -1.31 12.32
N PHE A 11 -5.79 -2.36 12.23
CA PHE A 11 -4.41 -2.23 11.77
C PHE A 11 -4.33 -1.73 10.32
N LEU A 12 -5.11 -2.31 9.41
CA LEU A 12 -5.13 -1.89 8.01
C LEU A 12 -5.50 -0.41 7.88
N PHE A 13 -6.52 0.03 8.62
CA PHE A 13 -6.90 1.43 8.70
C PHE A 13 -5.78 2.32 9.27
N ALA A 14 -5.15 1.89 10.37
CA ALA A 14 -4.05 2.64 10.98
C ALA A 14 -2.86 2.80 10.02
N PHE A 15 -2.50 1.76 9.27
CA PHE A 15 -1.42 1.84 8.28
C PHE A 15 -1.77 2.78 7.12
N VAL A 16 -3.01 2.80 6.64
CA VAL A 16 -3.47 3.79 5.65
C VAL A 16 -3.34 5.22 6.20
N MET A 17 -3.72 5.43 7.47
CA MET A 17 -3.57 6.75 8.12
C MET A 17 -2.10 7.16 8.26
N ILE A 18 -1.22 6.24 8.68
CA ILE A 18 0.22 6.48 8.80
C ILE A 18 0.81 6.81 7.43
N TRP A 19 0.46 6.04 6.41
CA TRP A 19 0.93 6.29 5.05
C TRP A 19 0.54 7.69 4.57
N ALA A 20 -0.72 8.08 4.74
CA ALA A 20 -1.20 9.40 4.35
C ALA A 20 -0.54 10.51 5.16
N TYR A 21 -0.34 10.30 6.46
CA TYR A 21 0.38 11.23 7.33
C TYR A 21 1.82 11.43 6.85
N LEU A 22 2.57 10.36 6.61
CA LEU A 22 3.97 10.44 6.17
C LEU A 22 4.10 11.09 4.79
N GLY A 23 3.25 10.70 3.84
CA GLY A 23 3.25 11.28 2.49
C GLY A 23 2.90 12.77 2.48
N LEU A 24 1.86 13.17 3.22
CA LEU A 24 1.49 14.58 3.34
C LEU A 24 2.55 15.38 4.09
N SER A 25 3.12 14.83 5.16
CA SER A 25 4.16 15.51 5.96
C SER A 25 5.40 15.76 5.12
N GLN A 26 5.83 14.78 4.31
CA GLN A 26 6.93 14.96 3.37
C GLN A 26 6.66 16.09 2.38
N LEU A 27 5.44 16.15 1.82
CA LEU A 27 5.05 17.23 0.91
C LEU A 27 5.12 18.60 1.61
N LEU A 28 4.55 18.72 2.82
CA LEU A 28 4.52 19.97 3.57
C LEU A 28 5.92 20.44 3.98
N ILE A 29 6.80 19.53 4.40
CA ILE A 29 8.18 19.87 4.78
C ILE A 29 8.93 20.42 3.56
N ILE A 30 8.94 19.70 2.43
CA ILE A 30 9.68 20.14 1.24
C ILE A 30 9.07 21.43 0.67
N TRP A 31 7.75 21.53 0.64
CA TRP A 31 7.07 22.72 0.14
C TRP A 31 7.31 23.96 1.02
N SER A 32 7.28 23.80 2.35
CA SER A 32 7.50 24.91 3.28
C SER A 32 8.97 25.33 3.37
N ALA A 33 9.91 24.38 3.27
CA ALA A 33 11.34 24.68 3.26
C ALA A 33 11.77 25.39 1.96
N ASN A 34 11.12 25.07 0.84
CA ASN A 34 11.37 25.67 -0.48
C ASN A 34 12.86 25.78 -0.82
N ASN A 35 13.63 24.73 -0.51
CA ASN A 35 15.07 24.65 -0.78
C ASN A 35 15.33 24.18 -2.23
N PRO A 36 16.12 24.91 -3.04
CA PRO A 36 16.45 24.53 -4.43
C PRO A 36 17.04 23.12 -4.59
N GLU A 37 17.63 22.53 -3.56
CA GLU A 37 18.17 21.15 -3.63
C GLU A 37 17.07 20.08 -3.63
N GLU A 38 15.93 20.31 -2.97
CA GLU A 38 14.89 19.29 -2.73
C GLU A 38 13.66 19.47 -3.64
N ILE A 39 13.36 20.71 -4.04
CA ILE A 39 12.21 21.03 -4.90
C ILE A 39 12.20 20.25 -6.23
N PRO A 40 13.34 20.03 -6.93
CA PRO A 40 13.33 19.34 -8.22
C PRO A 40 12.66 17.96 -8.16
N TRP A 41 12.71 17.28 -7.01
CA TRP A 41 12.07 15.98 -6.82
C TRP A 41 10.55 16.05 -6.99
N TYR A 42 9.90 17.04 -6.39
CA TYR A 42 8.46 17.24 -6.54
C TYR A 42 8.10 17.89 -7.88
N LEU A 43 8.92 18.79 -8.42
CA LEU A 43 8.66 19.41 -9.73
C LEU A 43 8.51 18.40 -10.86
N VAL A 44 9.40 17.41 -10.92
CA VAL A 44 9.31 16.35 -11.95
C VAL A 44 8.05 15.50 -11.78
N ARG A 45 7.55 15.35 -10.55
CA ARG A 45 6.34 14.57 -10.21
C ARG A 45 5.04 15.37 -10.28
N SER A 46 5.13 16.70 -10.38
CA SER A 46 4.00 17.60 -10.58
C SER A 46 3.81 18.02 -12.05
N THR A 47 4.74 17.65 -12.93
CA THR A 47 4.72 17.98 -14.37
C THR A 47 4.59 16.73 -15.23
N GLY A 48 4.38 16.89 -16.54
CA GLY A 48 4.42 15.76 -17.50
C GLY A 48 3.35 14.67 -17.32
N GLY A 49 2.25 14.97 -16.62
CA GLY A 49 1.14 14.04 -16.38
C GLY A 49 1.24 13.24 -15.07
N TRP A 50 2.37 13.29 -14.37
CA TRP A 50 2.59 12.58 -13.10
C TRP A 50 1.69 13.08 -11.96
N TRP A 51 1.22 14.31 -12.06
CA TRP A 51 0.28 14.88 -11.09
C TRP A 51 -1.04 14.10 -11.02
N TRP A 52 -1.49 13.52 -12.15
CA TRP A 52 -2.70 12.70 -12.19
C TRP A 52 -2.54 11.42 -11.37
N LEU A 53 -1.34 10.83 -11.35
CA LEU A 53 -1.03 9.69 -10.49
C LEU A 53 -1.01 10.10 -9.01
N ALA A 54 -0.51 11.30 -8.68
CA ALA A 54 -0.57 11.81 -7.31
C ALA A 54 -2.02 11.99 -6.82
N VAL A 55 -2.91 12.54 -7.67
CA VAL A 55 -4.35 12.64 -7.36
C VAL A 55 -5.01 11.28 -7.26
N PHE A 56 -4.67 10.36 -8.18
CA PHE A 56 -5.13 8.99 -8.11
C PHE A 56 -4.76 8.37 -6.76
N LEU A 57 -3.50 8.49 -6.33
CA LEU A 57 -3.06 7.96 -5.03
C LEU A 57 -3.78 8.63 -3.87
N MET A 58 -3.98 9.95 -3.90
CA MET A 58 -4.74 10.65 -2.86
C MET A 58 -6.17 10.08 -2.72
N VAL A 59 -6.88 9.88 -3.83
CA VAL A 59 -8.27 9.41 -3.81
C VAL A 59 -8.36 7.91 -3.52
N PHE A 60 -7.57 7.10 -4.23
CA PHE A 60 -7.71 5.65 -4.25
C PHE A 60 -6.83 4.92 -3.22
N HIS A 61 -5.71 5.50 -2.80
CA HIS A 61 -4.88 4.95 -1.74
C HIS A 61 -5.34 5.44 -0.35
N PHE A 62 -5.81 6.69 -0.25
CA PHE A 62 -6.24 7.25 1.03
C PHE A 62 -7.76 7.39 1.17
N VAL A 63 -8.43 8.24 0.38
CA VAL A 63 -9.85 8.60 0.64
C VAL A 63 -10.78 7.38 0.61
N ILE A 64 -10.67 6.53 -0.41
CA ILE A 64 -11.53 5.35 -0.53
C ILE A 64 -11.29 4.35 0.62
N PRO A 65 -10.05 3.90 0.89
CA PRO A 65 -9.79 3.02 2.03
C PRO A 65 -10.18 3.65 3.36
N PHE A 66 -9.98 4.97 3.53
CA PHE A 66 -10.40 5.69 4.73
C PHE A 66 -11.91 5.58 4.95
N VAL A 67 -12.72 5.96 3.95
CA VAL A 67 -14.20 5.94 4.07
C VAL A 67 -14.71 4.52 4.29
N VAL A 68 -14.19 3.54 3.53
CA VAL A 68 -14.61 2.13 3.66
C VAL A 68 -14.24 1.56 5.03
N LEU A 69 -13.01 1.80 5.49
CA LEU A 69 -12.53 1.24 6.75
C LEU A 69 -12.95 2.04 7.98
N LEU A 70 -13.49 3.25 7.85
CA LEU A 70 -14.01 4.01 8.99
C LEU A 70 -15.14 3.27 9.71
N GLY A 71 -15.98 2.56 8.95
CA GLY A 71 -17.14 1.84 9.46
C GLY A 71 -16.77 0.61 10.29
N ARG A 72 -17.32 0.49 11.50
CA ARG A 72 -17.11 -0.66 12.39
C ARG A 72 -17.53 -2.00 11.76
N GLY A 73 -18.58 -1.99 10.93
CA GLY A 73 -19.07 -3.18 10.23
C GLY A 73 -18.10 -3.69 9.16
N ALA A 74 -17.50 -2.76 8.38
CA ALA A 74 -16.51 -3.07 7.36
C ALA A 74 -15.28 -3.75 7.95
N LYS A 75 -14.81 -3.28 9.12
CA LYS A 75 -13.66 -3.87 9.83
C LYS A 75 -13.87 -5.30 10.30
N SER A 76 -15.11 -5.80 10.38
CA SER A 76 -15.38 -7.19 10.78
C SER A 76 -15.76 -8.12 9.62
N ASN A 77 -15.90 -7.57 8.40
CA ASN A 77 -16.31 -8.31 7.23
C ASN A 77 -15.10 -8.81 6.44
N ARG A 78 -14.90 -10.14 6.42
CA ARG A 78 -13.78 -10.80 5.74
C ARG A 78 -13.67 -10.43 4.26
N LYS A 79 -14.80 -10.32 3.53
CA LYS A 79 -14.80 -9.98 2.10
C LYS A 79 -14.30 -8.55 1.89
N ILE A 80 -14.80 -7.59 2.67
CA ILE A 80 -14.41 -6.19 2.57
C ILE A 80 -12.92 -6.04 2.89
N LEU A 81 -12.44 -6.66 3.97
CA LEU A 81 -11.02 -6.61 4.34
C LEU A 81 -10.10 -7.22 3.27
N ALA A 82 -10.46 -8.37 2.71
CA ALA A 82 -9.67 -9.00 1.65
C ALA A 82 -9.63 -8.14 0.38
N THR A 83 -10.77 -7.58 -0.04
CA THR A 83 -10.83 -6.67 -1.19
C THR A 83 -10.01 -5.41 -0.94
N MET A 84 -10.10 -4.80 0.25
CA MET A 84 -9.32 -3.62 0.60
C MET A 84 -7.82 -3.92 0.69
N ALA A 85 -7.41 -5.08 1.19
CA ALA A 85 -6.01 -5.48 1.22
C ALA A 85 -5.44 -5.62 -0.20
N LEU A 86 -6.15 -6.32 -1.10
CA LEU A 86 -5.74 -6.43 -2.51
C LEU A 86 -5.71 -5.07 -3.21
N TRP A 87 -6.71 -4.23 -2.94
CA TRP A 87 -6.79 -2.88 -3.47
C TRP A 87 -5.60 -2.01 -3.02
N LEU A 88 -5.25 -2.05 -1.74
CA LEU A 88 -4.11 -1.32 -1.19
C LEU A 88 -2.78 -1.83 -1.75
N LEU A 89 -2.63 -3.14 -1.98
CA LEU A 89 -1.45 -3.69 -2.67
C LEU A 89 -1.33 -3.15 -4.10
N PHE A 90 -2.45 -3.04 -4.82
CA PHE A 90 -2.46 -2.43 -6.15
C PHE A 90 -2.09 -0.93 -6.09
N CYS A 91 -2.69 -0.16 -5.17
CA CYS A 91 -2.34 1.25 -4.98
C CYS A 91 -0.86 1.42 -4.59
N ARG A 92 -0.32 0.52 -3.77
CA ARG A 92 1.10 0.52 -3.41
C ARG A 92 1.99 0.26 -4.63
N TRP A 93 1.58 -0.62 -5.54
CA TRP A 93 2.31 -0.83 -6.79
C TRP A 93 2.28 0.42 -7.69
N VAL A 94 1.13 1.08 -7.82
CA VAL A 94 1.01 2.36 -8.54
C VAL A 94 1.87 3.46 -7.89
N GLU A 95 1.92 3.49 -6.56
CA GLU A 95 2.77 4.42 -5.82
C GLU A 95 4.25 4.19 -6.10
N LEU A 96 4.70 2.95 -6.17
CA LEU A 96 6.09 2.63 -6.54
C LEU A 96 6.44 3.15 -7.94
N ILE A 97 5.51 3.06 -8.89
CA ILE A 97 5.67 3.63 -10.23
C ILE A 97 5.83 5.15 -10.13
N TRP A 98 4.97 5.83 -9.36
CA TRP A 98 5.04 7.27 -9.13
C TRP A 98 6.33 7.71 -8.40
N LEU A 99 6.86 6.87 -7.51
CA LEU A 99 8.10 7.15 -6.78
C LEU A 99 9.34 6.93 -7.64
N VAL A 100 9.40 5.89 -8.48
CA VAL A 100 10.63 5.47 -9.17
C VAL A 100 10.74 6.01 -10.59
N VAL A 101 9.70 5.86 -11.42
CA VAL A 101 9.78 6.11 -12.87
C VAL A 101 10.10 7.58 -13.23
N PRO A 102 9.53 8.61 -12.55
CA PRO A 102 9.84 10.01 -12.87
C PRO A 102 11.32 10.37 -12.63
N ALA A 103 12.04 9.60 -11.80
CA ALA A 103 13.46 9.84 -11.58
C ALA A 103 14.31 9.56 -12.84
N TRP A 104 13.82 8.71 -13.75
CA TRP A 104 14.53 8.27 -14.95
C TRP A 104 13.94 8.87 -16.24
N SER A 105 12.62 9.11 -16.29
CA SER A 105 11.93 9.70 -17.45
C SER A 105 11.73 11.21 -17.26
N LYS A 106 12.62 12.02 -17.85
CA LYS A 106 12.50 13.50 -17.83
C LYS A 106 11.54 14.07 -18.88
N SER A 107 11.07 13.26 -19.84
CA SER A 107 10.27 13.72 -20.99
C SER A 107 8.76 13.50 -20.84
N GLY A 108 8.27 13.26 -19.62
CA GLY A 108 6.84 13.04 -19.32
C GLY A 108 6.51 11.62 -18.88
N LEU A 109 5.20 11.31 -18.83
CA LEU A 109 4.68 9.98 -18.49
C LEU A 109 5.04 8.97 -19.59
N SER A 110 6.16 8.28 -19.41
CA SER A 110 6.54 7.13 -20.22
C SER A 110 6.66 5.91 -19.31
N ILE A 111 5.79 4.92 -19.53
CA ILE A 111 5.80 3.66 -18.80
C ILE A 111 6.28 2.60 -19.78
N HIS A 112 7.44 2.01 -19.50
CA HIS A 112 7.95 0.92 -20.28
C HIS A 112 7.30 -0.40 -19.82
N PRO A 113 7.02 -1.36 -20.71
CA PRO A 113 6.47 -2.66 -20.30
C PRO A 113 7.28 -3.36 -19.19
N LEU A 114 8.60 -3.14 -19.16
CA LEU A 114 9.49 -3.68 -18.11
C LEU A 114 9.17 -3.14 -16.72
N ASP A 115 8.65 -1.92 -16.60
CA ASP A 115 8.23 -1.33 -15.31
C ASP A 115 7.07 -2.10 -14.69
N ILE A 116 6.33 -2.87 -15.51
CA ILE A 116 5.23 -3.74 -15.09
C ILE A 116 5.70 -5.18 -14.94
N VAL A 117 6.42 -5.69 -15.93
CA VAL A 117 6.86 -7.10 -15.95
C VAL A 117 7.78 -7.42 -14.78
N MET A 118 8.71 -6.51 -14.43
CA MET A 118 9.69 -6.77 -13.37
C MET A 118 9.05 -6.89 -11.97
N PRO A 119 8.20 -5.96 -11.50
CA PRO A 119 7.51 -6.12 -10.23
C PRO A 119 6.60 -7.35 -10.18
N VAL A 120 5.91 -7.67 -11.30
CA VAL A 120 5.04 -8.84 -11.38
C VAL A 120 5.84 -10.14 -11.31
N ALA A 121 6.98 -10.22 -12.01
CA ALA A 121 7.85 -11.39 -11.98
C ALA A 121 8.45 -11.61 -10.59
N LEU A 122 9.01 -10.56 -9.98
CA LEU A 122 9.57 -10.63 -8.63
C LEU A 122 8.49 -10.95 -7.59
N GLY A 123 7.33 -10.31 -7.69
CA GLY A 123 6.18 -10.59 -6.83
C GLY A 123 5.70 -12.03 -6.99
N GLY A 124 5.65 -12.55 -8.22
CA GLY A 124 5.29 -13.94 -8.50
C GLY A 124 6.27 -14.95 -7.90
N ILE A 125 7.58 -14.71 -8.05
CA ILE A 125 8.63 -15.54 -7.43
C ILE A 125 8.50 -15.51 -5.91
N TRP A 126 8.28 -14.33 -5.33
CA TRP A 126 8.10 -14.18 -3.89
C TRP A 126 6.85 -14.92 -3.38
N VAL A 127 5.71 -14.78 -4.07
CA VAL A 127 4.45 -15.48 -3.73
C VAL A 127 4.64 -16.99 -3.84
N TRP A 128 5.29 -17.47 -4.90
CA TRP A 128 5.61 -18.89 -5.06
C TRP A 128 6.45 -19.39 -3.89
N TRP A 129 7.54 -18.70 -3.54
CA TRP A 129 8.41 -19.09 -2.44
C TRP A 129 7.67 -19.07 -1.08
N PHE A 130 6.81 -18.07 -0.86
CA PHE A 130 5.96 -17.99 0.32
C PHE A 130 5.03 -19.21 0.44
N PHE A 131 4.37 -19.64 -0.64
CA PHE A 131 3.49 -20.81 -0.60
C PHE A 131 4.26 -22.13 -0.43
N VAL A 132 5.46 -22.24 -1.00
CA VAL A 132 6.33 -23.40 -0.76
C VAL A 132 6.70 -23.50 0.73
N GLY A 133 7.08 -22.39 1.36
CA GLY A 133 7.38 -22.35 2.79
C GLY A 133 6.14 -22.54 3.68
N LEU A 134 4.97 -22.07 3.22
CA LEU A 134 3.72 -22.27 3.95
C LEU A 134 3.26 -23.73 3.92
N ALA A 135 3.49 -24.43 2.80
CA ALA A 135 3.18 -25.86 2.67
C ALA A 135 4.13 -26.76 3.47
N SER A 136 5.33 -26.28 3.82
CA SER A 136 6.31 -27.06 4.58
C SER A 136 6.10 -27.07 6.10
N HIS A 137 5.14 -26.29 6.63
CA HIS A 137 4.90 -26.18 8.07
C HIS A 137 3.40 -26.22 8.44
N PRO A 138 3.03 -26.64 9.67
CA PRO A 138 1.65 -26.56 10.15
C PRO A 138 1.14 -25.10 10.16
N LEU A 139 -0.03 -24.85 9.54
CA LEU A 139 -0.64 -23.50 9.43
C LEU A 139 -1.08 -22.90 10.76
N VAL A 140 -1.30 -23.75 11.75
CA VAL A 140 -1.71 -23.37 13.11
C VAL A 140 -0.62 -23.86 14.06
N PRO A 141 -0.05 -23.00 14.90
CA PRO A 141 1.05 -23.38 15.79
C PRO A 141 0.53 -24.26 16.93
N LEU A 142 0.51 -25.58 16.74
CA LEU A 142 -0.14 -26.56 17.64
C LEU A 142 0.26 -26.52 19.13
N HIS A 143 1.34 -25.82 19.50
CA HIS A 143 1.87 -25.74 20.88
C HIS A 143 1.86 -24.32 21.46
N ASP A 144 1.10 -23.40 20.87
CA ASP A 144 1.01 -22.03 21.34
C ASP A 144 -0.12 -21.88 22.38
N VAL A 145 0.22 -21.35 23.56
CA VAL A 145 -0.71 -21.08 24.67
C VAL A 145 -1.85 -20.14 24.24
N SER A 146 -1.58 -19.24 23.28
CA SER A 146 -2.59 -18.32 22.75
C SER A 146 -3.69 -19.02 21.94
N LEU A 147 -3.47 -20.27 21.49
CA LEU A 147 -4.51 -21.06 20.83
C LEU A 147 -5.56 -21.58 21.82
N GLU A 148 -5.16 -21.90 23.05
CA GLU A 148 -6.11 -22.31 24.10
C GLU A 148 -7.07 -21.16 24.42
N GLU A 149 -6.53 -19.94 24.56
CA GLU A 149 -7.33 -18.72 24.80
C GLU A 149 -8.19 -18.29 23.60
N ALA A 150 -7.79 -18.66 22.38
CA ALA A 150 -8.50 -18.31 21.15
C ALA A 150 -9.53 -19.36 20.70
N SER A 151 -9.48 -20.56 21.28
CA SER A 151 -10.47 -21.63 21.05
C SER A 151 -11.76 -21.35 21.83
N PRO A 152 -12.95 -21.62 21.24
CA PRO A 152 -14.24 -21.33 21.87
C PRO A 152 -14.55 -22.18 23.09
#